data_AF-W7PZ60-F1
#
_entry.id   AF-W7PZ60-F1
#
_cell.length_a   1.000
_cell.length_b   1.000
_cell.length_c   1.000
_cell.angle_alpha   90.00
_cell.angle_beta   90.00
_cell.angle_gamma   90.00
#
_symmetry.space_group_name_H-M   'P 1'
#
loop_
_entity.id
_entity.type
_entity.pdbx_description
1 polymer ?
#
loop_
_entity_poly.entity_id
_entity_poly.type
_entity_poly.pdbx_seq_one_letter_code
_entity_poly.pdbx_strand_id
1 'polypeptide(L)'
;MIALSRRIASTLFTLTLPLVALALPASAVAGDSARLAERLQVGGQPMPVASIRDTPMEGIYQVRLETGESFYSDVEGQYFLVGDLYENSGQGLVNLTEQSRNDERVARLAEVDRGERVIFRGTAESRAEIVVFTDTTCPYCRQFHEEVPDLNAMGIEVHYLAFPRIGMNGEAPGSCSRYGVRTIPARR
;
A
#
# COMPACT_ATOMS: atom_id res chain seq x y z
N MET A 1 -66.57 -21.24 63.80
CA MET A 1 -67.08 -19.87 63.63
C MET A 1 -66.39 -19.27 62.41
N ILE A 2 -67.14 -19.08 61.30
CA ILE A 2 -67.14 -17.91 60.38
C ILE A 2 -65.74 -17.46 59.82
N ALA A 3 -65.42 -17.37 58.53
CA ALA A 3 -66.20 -17.05 57.33
C ALA A 3 -65.53 -17.54 56.03
N LEU A 4 -66.40 -17.58 55.03
CA LEU A 4 -66.27 -17.86 53.60
C LEU A 4 -65.61 -16.71 52.80
N SER A 5 -65.33 -17.00 51.53
CA SER A 5 -65.15 -16.10 50.37
C SER A 5 -63.69 -15.77 49.99
N ARG A 6 -63.26 -15.74 48.72
CA ARG A 6 -63.96 -15.69 47.43
C ARG A 6 -62.97 -16.12 46.33
N ARG A 7 -63.49 -16.82 45.31
CA ARG A 7 -62.84 -17.13 44.03
C ARG A 7 -62.40 -15.84 43.33
N ILE A 8 -61.35 -15.88 42.51
CA ILE A 8 -61.35 -15.47 41.09
C ILE A 8 -60.03 -15.97 40.47
N ALA A 9 -60.17 -16.94 39.57
CA ALA A 9 -59.16 -17.28 38.58
C ALA A 9 -59.15 -16.17 37.52
N SER A 10 -57.98 -15.75 37.08
CA SER A 10 -57.83 -14.96 35.85
C SER A 10 -56.45 -15.22 35.25
N THR A 11 -56.46 -16.19 34.34
CA THR A 11 -55.45 -16.46 33.33
C THR A 11 -55.13 -15.19 32.51
N LEU A 12 -53.86 -14.78 32.44
CA LEU A 12 -53.38 -13.90 31.39
C LEU A 12 -52.25 -14.59 30.61
N PHE A 13 -52.71 -15.10 29.46
CA PHE A 13 -52.02 -15.53 28.26
C PHE A 13 -50.79 -14.67 27.93
N THR A 14 -49.59 -15.21 28.20
CA THR A 14 -48.32 -14.62 27.74
C THR A 14 -48.13 -14.96 26.27
N LEU A 15 -48.38 -13.95 25.43
CA LEU A 15 -48.24 -13.95 23.97
C LEU A 15 -46.77 -14.12 23.57
N THR A 16 -46.44 -15.24 22.93
CA THR A 16 -45.16 -15.51 22.28
C THR A 16 -45.01 -14.68 21.01
N LEU A 17 -43.97 -13.83 20.94
CA LEU A 17 -43.56 -13.15 19.71
C LEU A 17 -42.28 -13.84 19.18
N PRO A 18 -42.28 -14.45 17.97
CA PRO A 18 -41.05 -15.00 17.43
C PRO A 18 -40.21 -13.86 16.88
N LEU A 19 -39.07 -13.61 17.50
CA LEU A 19 -38.02 -12.74 16.99
C LEU A 19 -37.38 -13.43 15.78
N VAL A 20 -37.92 -13.20 14.58
CA VAL A 20 -37.27 -13.62 13.33
C VAL A 20 -36.08 -12.69 13.12
N ALA A 21 -34.91 -13.14 13.59
CA ALA A 21 -33.63 -12.53 13.28
C ALA A 21 -33.38 -12.70 11.78
N LEU A 22 -33.56 -11.61 11.03
CA LEU A 22 -33.16 -11.52 9.63
C LEU A 22 -31.62 -11.55 9.59
N ALA A 23 -31.06 -12.74 9.47
CA ALA A 23 -29.64 -12.91 9.19
C ALA A 23 -29.39 -12.42 7.76
N LEU A 24 -28.93 -11.17 7.61
CA LEU A 24 -28.29 -10.75 6.37
C LEU A 24 -27.02 -11.60 6.20
N PRO A 25 -26.79 -12.23 5.03
CA PRO A 25 -25.51 -12.87 4.76
C PRO A 25 -24.48 -11.76 4.51
N ALA A 26 -23.78 -11.33 5.55
CA ALA A 26 -22.55 -10.55 5.43
C ALA A 26 -21.39 -11.51 5.14
N SER A 27 -21.31 -12.07 3.93
CA SER A 27 -20.18 -12.94 3.54
C SER A 27 -20.02 -13.00 2.03
N ALA A 28 -19.03 -12.26 1.49
CA ALA A 28 -18.08 -12.69 0.44
C ALA A 28 -17.51 -11.50 -0.35
N VAL A 29 -16.68 -10.65 0.27
CA VAL A 29 -15.84 -9.69 -0.49
C VAL A 29 -14.39 -10.22 -0.61
N ALA A 30 -13.97 -11.10 0.30
CA ALA A 30 -12.63 -11.70 0.28
C ALA A 30 -12.42 -12.77 -0.82
N GLY A 31 -13.48 -13.21 -1.50
CA GLY A 31 -13.39 -14.26 -2.53
C GLY A 31 -13.20 -13.73 -3.95
N ASP A 32 -13.56 -12.48 -4.20
CA ASP A 32 -13.68 -11.94 -5.55
C ASP A 32 -12.31 -11.54 -6.13
N SER A 33 -11.44 -10.96 -5.30
CA SER A 33 -10.06 -10.65 -5.68
C SER A 33 -9.23 -11.90 -6.01
N ALA A 34 -9.36 -12.98 -5.22
CA ALA A 34 -8.66 -14.24 -5.49
C ALA A 34 -9.13 -14.90 -6.80
N ARG A 35 -10.45 -14.85 -7.08
CA ARG A 35 -11.03 -15.35 -8.33
C ARG A 35 -10.62 -14.53 -9.54
N LEU A 36 -10.48 -13.21 -9.39
CA LEU A 36 -10.02 -12.33 -10.45
C LEU A 36 -8.58 -12.69 -10.88
N ALA A 37 -7.67 -12.91 -9.93
CA ALA A 37 -6.28 -13.31 -10.24
C ALA A 37 -6.19 -14.58 -11.08
N GLU A 38 -6.99 -15.62 -10.76
CA GLU A 38 -6.97 -16.89 -11.49
C GLU A 38 -7.56 -16.78 -12.92
N ARG A 39 -8.50 -15.85 -13.11
CA ARG A 39 -9.28 -15.73 -14.35
C ARG A 39 -8.72 -14.69 -15.32
N LEU A 40 -7.82 -13.82 -14.86
CA LEU A 40 -7.32 -12.71 -15.64
C LEU A 40 -6.44 -13.21 -16.79
N GLN A 41 -6.95 -13.10 -18.01
CA GLN A 41 -6.28 -13.53 -19.23
C GLN A 41 -6.43 -12.48 -20.32
N VAL A 42 -5.36 -12.25 -21.09
CA VAL A 42 -5.38 -11.39 -22.27
C VAL A 42 -4.92 -12.22 -23.46
N GLY A 43 -5.77 -12.31 -24.50
CA GLY A 43 -5.49 -13.16 -25.66
C GLY A 43 -5.34 -14.65 -25.33
N GLY A 44 -5.98 -15.13 -24.25
CA GLY A 44 -5.88 -16.51 -23.77
C GLY A 44 -4.59 -16.83 -23.02
N GLN A 45 -3.76 -15.83 -22.70
CA GLN A 45 -2.57 -15.99 -21.87
C GLN A 45 -2.85 -15.42 -20.46
N PRO A 46 -2.46 -16.15 -19.39
CA PRO A 46 -2.59 -15.65 -18.02
C PRO A 46 -1.72 -14.41 -17.83
N MET A 47 -2.25 -13.42 -17.10
CA MET A 47 -1.47 -12.23 -16.74
C MET A 47 -0.60 -12.48 -15.50
N PRO A 48 0.63 -11.96 -15.44
CA PRO A 48 1.49 -12.06 -14.26
C PRO A 48 1.02 -11.09 -13.17
N VAL A 49 -0.03 -11.46 -12.45
CA VAL A 49 -0.63 -10.64 -11.38
C VAL A 49 0.19 -10.79 -10.10
N ALA A 50 0.71 -9.68 -9.59
CA ALA A 50 1.41 -9.61 -8.32
C ALA A 50 0.46 -9.41 -7.13
N SER A 51 -0.58 -8.58 -7.29
CA SER A 51 -1.59 -8.37 -6.25
C SER A 51 -2.86 -7.75 -6.81
N ILE A 52 -3.95 -7.89 -6.07
CA ILE A 52 -5.25 -7.27 -6.35
C ILE A 52 -5.70 -6.57 -5.08
N ARG A 53 -6.17 -5.32 -5.21
CA ARG A 53 -6.66 -4.50 -4.10
C ARG A 53 -8.06 -3.99 -4.41
N ASP A 54 -8.88 -3.94 -3.37
CA ASP A 54 -10.21 -3.35 -3.46
C ASP A 54 -10.10 -1.84 -3.65
N THR A 55 -11.04 -1.25 -4.38
CA THR A 55 -11.18 0.20 -4.48
C THR A 55 -12.44 0.66 -3.74
N PRO A 56 -12.57 1.97 -3.43
CA PRO A 56 -13.82 2.52 -2.91
C PRO A 56 -15.00 2.42 -3.88
N MET A 57 -14.74 2.11 -5.16
CA MET A 57 -15.78 1.89 -6.17
C MET A 57 -16.18 0.41 -6.18
N GLU A 58 -17.47 0.15 -5.92
CA GLU A 58 -18.00 -1.21 -5.92
C GLU A 58 -17.77 -1.92 -7.26
N GLY A 59 -17.31 -3.17 -7.20
CA GLY A 59 -17.05 -3.99 -8.39
C GLY A 59 -15.79 -3.62 -9.18
N ILE A 60 -15.04 -2.58 -8.77
CA ILE A 60 -13.79 -2.18 -9.40
C ILE A 60 -12.61 -2.51 -8.49
N TYR A 61 -11.64 -3.23 -9.05
CA TYR A 61 -10.44 -3.68 -8.36
C TYR A 61 -9.21 -3.10 -9.02
N GLN A 62 -8.22 -2.71 -8.21
CA GLN A 62 -6.90 -2.35 -8.69
C GLN A 62 -6.08 -3.63 -8.84
N VAL A 63 -5.63 -3.92 -10.06
CA VAL A 63 -4.75 -5.05 -10.37
C VAL A 63 -3.33 -4.55 -10.57
N ARG A 64 -2.38 -5.22 -9.92
CA ARG A 64 -0.95 -4.96 -10.01
C ARG A 64 -0.26 -6.12 -10.70
N LEU A 65 0.56 -5.82 -11.70
CA LEU A 65 1.40 -6.82 -12.36
C LEU A 65 2.76 -6.95 -11.68
N GLU A 66 3.42 -8.09 -11.88
CA GLU A 66 4.79 -8.34 -11.42
C GLU A 66 5.80 -7.32 -12.00
N THR A 67 5.52 -6.81 -13.20
CA THR A 67 6.31 -5.75 -13.86
C THR A 67 6.23 -4.41 -13.15
N GLY A 68 5.30 -4.24 -12.21
CA GLY A 68 5.08 -2.96 -11.53
C GLY A 68 4.21 -1.99 -12.32
N GLU A 69 3.41 -2.46 -13.27
CA GLU A 69 2.30 -1.71 -13.86
C GLU A 69 1.00 -2.00 -13.10
N SER A 70 0.07 -1.05 -13.07
CA SER A 70 -1.23 -1.23 -12.43
C SER A 70 -2.36 -0.72 -13.31
N PHE A 71 -3.49 -1.39 -13.28
CA PHE A 71 -4.73 -0.98 -13.95
C PHE A 71 -5.93 -1.35 -13.07
N TYR A 72 -7.12 -1.00 -13.52
CA TYR A 72 -8.36 -1.36 -12.86
C TYR A 72 -9.17 -2.32 -13.71
N SER A 73 -9.90 -3.22 -13.06
CA SER A 73 -10.74 -4.20 -13.73
C SER A 73 -12.01 -4.49 -12.92
N ASP A 74 -13.05 -4.95 -13.62
CA ASP A 74 -14.23 -5.56 -13.01
C ASP A 74 -13.89 -6.92 -12.39
N VAL A 75 -14.79 -7.45 -11.56
CA VAL A 75 -14.58 -8.76 -10.90
C VAL A 75 -14.42 -9.92 -11.89
N GLU A 76 -15.02 -9.81 -13.08
CA GLU A 76 -14.92 -10.82 -14.12
C GLU A 76 -13.69 -10.68 -15.04
N GLY A 77 -12.89 -9.62 -14.88
CA GLY A 77 -11.70 -9.38 -15.70
C GLY A 77 -11.98 -9.08 -17.17
N GLN A 78 -13.20 -8.62 -17.51
CA GLN A 78 -13.64 -8.41 -18.89
C GLN A 78 -13.28 -7.02 -19.41
N TYR A 79 -13.23 -6.04 -18.52
CA TYR A 79 -12.98 -4.64 -18.80
C TYR A 79 -11.74 -4.15 -18.05
N PHE A 80 -11.00 -3.28 -18.73
CA PHE A 80 -9.75 -2.72 -18.21
C PHE A 80 -9.81 -1.20 -18.29
N LEU A 81 -9.44 -0.54 -17.21
CA LEU A 81 -9.25 0.90 -17.17
C LEU A 81 -7.79 1.17 -16.81
N VAL A 82 -7.10 1.90 -17.69
CA VAL A 82 -5.71 2.28 -17.49
C VAL A 82 -5.66 3.76 -17.14
N GLY A 83 -5.08 4.08 -15.99
CA GLY A 83 -4.95 5.44 -15.51
C GLY A 83 -4.90 5.51 -13.99
N ASP A 84 -5.21 6.70 -13.48
CA ASP A 84 -5.23 6.96 -12.06
C ASP A 84 -6.67 7.13 -11.54
N LEU A 85 -6.95 6.57 -10.37
CA LEU A 85 -8.20 6.75 -9.65
C LEU A 85 -8.05 7.93 -8.71
N TYR A 86 -8.90 8.93 -8.88
CA TYR A 86 -8.96 10.09 -8.01
C TYR A 86 -10.26 10.07 -7.20
N GLU A 87 -10.12 10.28 -5.89
CA GLU A 87 -11.24 10.58 -5.01
C GLU A 87 -11.44 12.09 -4.95
N ASN A 88 -12.68 12.54 -5.16
CA ASN A 88 -13.07 13.92 -4.87
C ASN A 88 -13.47 14.02 -3.39
N SER A 89 -12.47 14.14 -2.52
CA SER A 89 -12.67 14.21 -1.08
C SER A 89 -13.11 15.62 -0.63
N GLY A 90 -13.59 15.75 0.61
CA GLY A 90 -13.85 17.06 1.21
C GLY A 90 -12.62 17.96 1.37
N GLN A 91 -11.42 17.40 1.25
CA GLN A 91 -10.13 18.13 1.33
C GLN A 91 -9.51 18.41 -0.04
N GLY A 92 -10.21 18.04 -1.13
CA GLY A 92 -9.75 18.19 -2.51
C GLY A 92 -9.57 16.86 -3.22
N LEU A 93 -8.97 16.92 -4.41
CA LEU A 93 -8.75 15.77 -5.28
C LEU A 93 -7.56 14.93 -4.77
N VAL A 94 -7.81 13.68 -4.40
CA VAL A 94 -6.83 12.75 -3.84
C VAL A 94 -6.55 11.64 -4.84
N ASN A 95 -5.28 11.43 -5.22
CA ASN A 95 -4.89 10.34 -6.11
C ASN A 95 -4.71 9.03 -5.31
N LEU A 96 -5.71 8.16 -5.37
CA LEU A 96 -5.69 6.87 -4.66
C LEU A 96 -4.68 5.89 -5.28
N THR A 97 -4.46 5.97 -6.61
CA THR A 97 -3.42 5.16 -7.27
C THR A 97 -2.04 5.51 -6.72
N GLU A 98 -1.72 6.79 -6.57
CA GLU A 98 -0.40 7.21 -6.05
C GLU A 98 -0.23 6.90 -4.57
N GLN A 99 -1.29 6.93 -3.75
CA GLN A 99 -1.24 6.43 -2.38
C GLN A 99 -0.88 4.94 -2.36
N SER A 100 -1.60 4.13 -3.14
CA SER A 100 -1.34 2.70 -3.30
C SER A 100 0.11 2.41 -3.75
N ARG A 101 0.64 3.20 -4.70
CA ARG A 101 2.04 3.12 -5.15
C ARG A 101 3.02 3.58 -4.06
N ASN A 102 2.70 4.60 -3.27
CA ASN A 102 3.53 5.05 -2.15
C ASN A 102 3.67 3.96 -1.09
N ASP A 103 2.56 3.30 -0.72
CA ASP A 103 2.58 2.21 0.26
C ASP A 103 3.48 1.06 -0.20
N GLU A 104 3.45 0.72 -1.50
CA GLU A 104 4.37 -0.25 -2.09
C GLU A 104 5.83 0.21 -2.02
N ARG A 105 6.12 1.47 -2.35
CA ARG A 105 7.49 2.02 -2.27
C ARG A 105 8.01 1.96 -0.84
N VAL A 106 7.20 2.32 0.15
CA VAL A 106 7.54 2.25 1.57
C VAL A 106 7.81 0.80 2.00
N ALA A 107 6.93 -0.14 1.62
CA ALA A 107 7.12 -1.56 1.93
C ALA A 107 8.43 -2.10 1.34
N ARG A 108 8.75 -1.78 0.08
CA ARG A 108 10.00 -2.20 -0.56
C ARG A 108 11.22 -1.55 0.08
N LEU A 109 11.15 -0.28 0.46
CA LEU A 109 12.23 0.41 1.17
C LEU A 109 12.50 -0.20 2.56
N ALA A 110 11.45 -0.70 3.23
CA ALA A 110 11.59 -1.37 4.52
C ALA A 110 12.34 -2.72 4.42
N GLU A 111 12.33 -3.38 3.26
CA GLU A 111 13.10 -4.60 3.01
C GLU A 111 14.60 -4.34 2.79
N VAL A 112 15.00 -3.09 2.53
CA VAL A 112 16.40 -2.73 2.29
C VAL A 112 17.14 -2.64 3.62
N ASP A 113 18.10 -3.53 3.81
CA ASP A 113 18.93 -3.58 5.02
C ASP A 113 19.62 -2.23 5.28
N ARG A 114 19.68 -1.85 6.55
CA ARG A 114 20.24 -0.55 6.96
C ARG A 114 21.74 -0.47 6.67
N GLY A 115 22.45 -1.59 6.64
CA GLY A 115 23.86 -1.69 6.27
C GLY A 115 24.13 -1.45 4.78
N GLU A 116 23.10 -1.51 3.92
CA GLU A 116 23.21 -1.13 2.50
C GLU A 116 23.07 0.38 2.28
N ARG A 117 22.80 1.15 3.34
CA ARG A 117 22.62 2.61 3.30
C ARG A 117 23.88 3.32 3.76
N VAL A 118 24.22 4.43 3.09
CA VAL A 118 25.22 5.37 3.61
C VAL A 118 24.50 6.41 4.45
N ILE A 119 24.75 6.41 5.76
CA ILE A 119 23.97 7.20 6.72
C ILE A 119 24.78 8.39 7.20
N PHE A 120 24.27 9.58 6.90
CA PHE A 120 24.74 10.84 7.47
C PHE A 120 23.76 11.26 8.56
N ARG A 121 24.27 11.49 9.77
CA ARG A 121 23.47 11.96 10.90
C ARG A 121 24.27 12.93 11.76
N GLY A 122 23.56 13.83 12.45
CA GLY A 122 24.13 14.73 13.44
C GLY A 122 24.47 14.02 14.75
N THR A 123 24.96 14.78 15.73
CA THR A 123 25.20 14.32 17.11
C THR A 123 23.99 14.47 18.03
N ALA A 124 22.99 15.25 17.60
CA ALA A 124 21.72 15.44 18.30
C ALA A 124 20.76 14.26 18.05
N GLU A 125 19.68 14.18 18.83
CA GLU A 125 18.62 13.20 18.60
C GLU A 125 17.96 13.38 17.22
N SER A 126 17.71 12.25 16.55
CA SER A 126 17.02 12.22 15.26
C SER A 126 15.54 12.60 15.43
N ARG A 127 15.09 13.54 14.59
CA ARG A 127 13.70 14.01 14.49
C ARG A 127 12.99 13.44 13.26
N ALA A 128 13.75 13.12 12.21
CA ALA A 128 13.24 12.56 10.97
C ALA A 128 14.34 11.79 10.25
N GLU A 129 13.92 10.82 9.43
CA GLU A 129 14.77 10.10 8.49
C GLU A 129 14.29 10.39 7.07
N ILE A 130 15.24 10.68 6.18
CA ILE A 130 14.99 10.73 4.74
C ILE A 130 15.87 9.70 4.03
N VAL A 131 15.27 8.92 3.14
CA VAL A 131 15.97 7.97 2.27
C VAL A 131 16.10 8.61 0.89
N VAL A 132 17.33 8.76 0.41
CA VAL A 132 17.64 9.50 -0.81
C VAL A 132 18.34 8.59 -1.81
N PHE A 133 17.72 8.38 -2.96
CA PHE A 133 18.37 7.75 -4.10
C PHE A 133 19.35 8.73 -4.74
N THR A 134 20.64 8.36 -4.79
CA THR A 134 21.72 9.27 -5.19
C THR A 134 22.64 8.67 -6.25
N ASP A 135 23.22 9.54 -7.06
CA ASP A 135 24.20 9.23 -8.09
C ASP A 135 25.35 10.24 -7.97
N THR A 136 26.58 9.74 -7.83
CA THR A 136 27.80 10.56 -7.68
C THR A 136 28.09 11.43 -8.91
N THR A 137 27.54 11.06 -10.06
CA THR A 137 27.67 11.82 -11.32
C THR A 137 26.57 12.88 -11.49
N CYS A 138 25.58 12.92 -10.60
CA CYS A 138 24.47 13.88 -10.69
C CYS A 138 24.84 15.21 -10.01
N PRO A 139 24.83 16.35 -10.73
CA PRO A 139 25.13 17.66 -10.16
C PRO A 139 24.21 18.05 -8.99
N TYR A 140 22.92 17.77 -9.10
CA TYR A 140 21.96 18.07 -8.04
C TYR A 140 22.12 17.18 -6.81
N CYS A 141 22.54 15.92 -6.99
CA CYS A 141 22.86 15.06 -5.85
C CYS A 141 24.08 15.57 -5.08
N ARG A 142 25.08 16.11 -5.79
CA ARG A 142 26.24 16.77 -5.17
C ARG A 142 25.84 18.03 -4.43
N GLN A 143 25.03 18.89 -5.06
CA GLN A 143 24.50 20.09 -4.42
C GLN A 143 23.70 19.75 -3.15
N PHE A 144 22.79 18.77 -3.22
CA PHE A 144 22.04 18.30 -2.05
C PHE A 144 22.98 17.78 -0.96
N HIS A 145 24.08 17.11 -1.33
CA HIS A 145 25.07 16.63 -0.36
C HIS A 145 25.77 17.77 0.41
N GLU A 146 25.94 18.94 -0.21
CA GLU A 146 26.50 20.14 0.45
C GLU A 146 25.57 20.68 1.55
N GLU A 147 24.26 20.42 1.46
CA GLU A 147 23.24 20.85 2.44
C GLU A 147 23.01 19.84 3.59
N VAL A 148 23.55 18.61 3.47
CA VAL A 148 23.39 17.56 4.49
C VAL A 148 23.86 17.97 5.90
N PRO A 149 24.96 18.72 6.08
CA PRO A 149 25.35 19.20 7.41
C PRO A 149 24.25 20.02 8.11
N ASP A 150 23.53 20.87 7.36
CA ASP A 150 22.46 21.70 7.90
C ASP A 150 21.23 20.85 8.24
N LEU A 151 20.88 19.88 7.39
CA LEU A 151 19.83 18.89 7.70
C LEU A 151 20.15 18.11 8.98
N ASN A 152 21.39 17.65 9.11
CA ASN A 152 21.85 16.93 10.30
C ASN A 152 21.80 17.81 11.56
N ALA A 153 22.13 19.10 11.45
CA ALA A 153 22.04 20.07 12.54
C ALA A 153 20.58 20.31 12.98
N MET A 154 19.62 20.18 12.05
CA MET A 154 18.18 20.19 12.33
C MET A 154 17.65 18.86 12.89
N GLY A 155 18.50 17.84 13.01
CA GLY A 155 18.14 16.50 13.50
C GLY A 155 17.56 15.57 12.43
N ILE A 156 17.80 15.83 11.14
CA ILE A 156 17.34 14.98 10.04
C ILE A 156 18.46 14.03 9.65
N GLU A 157 18.22 12.72 9.65
CA GLU A 157 19.17 11.73 9.13
C GLU A 157 18.99 11.56 7.62
N VAL A 158 20.09 11.57 6.88
CA VAL A 158 20.10 11.34 5.44
C VAL A 158 20.69 9.97 5.14
N HIS A 159 19.85 9.09 4.61
CA HIS A 159 20.19 7.71 4.27
C HIS A 159 20.28 7.56 2.76
N TYR A 160 21.49 7.51 2.21
CA TYR A 160 21.65 7.34 0.77
C TYR A 160 21.55 5.89 0.33
N LEU A 161 20.85 5.70 -0.79
CA LEU A 161 20.82 4.49 -1.59
C LEU A 161 21.38 4.79 -2.99
N ALA A 162 22.24 3.92 -3.49
CA ALA A 162 22.84 4.10 -4.82
C ALA A 162 21.80 3.91 -5.94
N PHE A 163 21.70 4.88 -6.85
CA PHE A 163 20.84 4.84 -8.03
C PHE A 163 21.59 5.33 -9.28
N PRO A 164 22.48 4.51 -9.86
CA PRO A 164 23.26 4.90 -11.04
C PRO A 164 22.35 5.07 -12.26
N ARG A 165 22.19 6.30 -12.74
CA ARG A 165 21.25 6.63 -13.84
C ARG A 165 21.62 6.02 -15.18
N ILE A 166 22.92 5.74 -15.37
CA ILE A 166 23.46 5.06 -16.57
C ILE A 166 23.35 3.54 -16.51
N GLY A 167 22.64 3.01 -15.49
CA GLY A 167 22.48 1.59 -15.27
C GLY A 167 23.67 0.95 -14.56
N MET A 168 23.53 -0.35 -14.24
CA MET A 168 24.50 -1.09 -13.43
C MET A 168 25.84 -1.32 -14.13
N ASN A 169 25.87 -1.28 -15.46
CA ASN A 169 27.06 -1.54 -16.28
C ASN A 169 27.76 -0.28 -16.78
N GLY A 170 27.28 0.90 -16.39
CA GLY A 170 27.89 2.15 -16.81
C GLY A 170 29.23 2.36 -16.10
N GLU A 171 30.33 2.27 -16.85
CA GLU A 171 31.67 2.67 -16.39
C GLU A 171 31.78 4.20 -16.32
N ALA A 172 31.04 4.82 -15.39
CA ALA A 172 31.32 6.19 -15.00
C ALA A 172 32.43 6.21 -13.93
N PRO A 173 33.45 7.07 -14.07
CA PRO A 173 34.33 7.43 -12.97
C PRO A 173 33.48 7.91 -11.79
N GLY A 174 33.53 7.19 -10.67
CA GLY A 174 32.74 7.50 -9.47
C GLY A 174 31.47 6.66 -9.29
N SER A 175 31.19 5.67 -10.16
CA SER A 175 30.03 4.79 -9.98
C SER A 175 29.95 4.21 -8.56
N CYS A 176 28.74 4.16 -7.99
CA CYS A 176 28.53 3.75 -6.60
C CYS A 176 29.13 2.37 -6.25
N SER A 177 29.21 1.49 -7.25
CA SER A 177 29.87 0.17 -7.15
C SER A 177 31.32 0.27 -6.66
N ARG A 178 32.04 1.33 -7.02
CA ARG A 178 33.44 1.54 -6.64
C ARG A 178 33.63 1.94 -5.17
N TYR A 179 32.57 2.42 -4.52
CA TYR A 179 32.59 2.85 -3.12
C TYR A 179 32.10 1.76 -2.16
N GLY A 180 31.96 0.51 -2.63
CA GLY A 180 31.45 -0.61 -1.82
C GLY A 180 29.96 -0.49 -1.47
N VAL A 181 29.26 0.49 -2.05
CA VAL A 181 27.81 0.65 -1.87
C VAL A 181 27.12 -0.33 -2.80
N ARG A 182 26.47 -1.34 -2.22
CA ARG A 182 25.69 -2.30 -2.97
C ARG A 182 24.47 -1.58 -3.53
N THR A 183 24.29 -1.63 -4.85
CA THR A 183 23.07 -1.12 -5.50
C THR A 183 21.94 -2.11 -5.25
N ILE A 184 20.74 -1.63 -4.92
CA ILE A 184 19.55 -2.47 -4.82
C ILE A 184 19.34 -3.16 -6.18
N PRO A 185 19.33 -4.51 -6.23
CA PRO A 185 19.10 -5.20 -7.49
C PRO A 185 17.69 -4.88 -7.97
N ALA A 186 17.56 -4.49 -9.25
CA ALA A 186 16.27 -4.51 -9.93
C ALA A 186 15.83 -5.98 -9.98
N ARG A 187 14.89 -6.39 -9.10
CA ARG A 187 14.22 -7.68 -9.27
C ARG A 187 13.50 -7.63 -10.62
N ARG A 188 13.94 -8.48 -11.53
CA ARG A 188 13.22 -8.78 -12.78
C ARG A 188 11.99 -9.61 -12.47
#